data_AF-A0A3M2A6Q0-F1
#
_entry.id   AF-A0A3M2A6Q0-F1
#
_cell.length_a   1.000
_cell.length_b   1.000
_cell.length_c   1.000
_cell.angle_alpha   90.00
_cell.angle_beta   90.00
_cell.angle_gamma   90.00
#
_symmetry.space_group_name_H-M   'P 1'
#
loop_
_entity.id
_entity.type
_entity.pdbx_description
1 polymer ?
#
loop_
_entity_poly.entity_id
_entity_poly.type
_entity_poly.pdbx_seq_one_letter_code
_entity_poly.pdbx_strand_id
1 'polypeptide(L)'
;MWDNIFGRRELEKKLRESNRLPPGQALTQKFPVLHYGPVPQVDLKTWTFRIFGEVEEEKVWDWESFNQLPRTKVTLDIHCVTRW
;
A
#
# COMPACT_ATOMS: atom_id res chain seq x y z
N MET A 1 24.89 5.33 5.91
CA MET A 1 23.97 5.39 7.07
C MET A 1 23.84 6.83 7.62
N TRP A 2 24.07 7.89 6.82
CA TRP A 2 23.90 9.30 7.24
C TRP A 2 23.50 10.24 6.07
N ASP A 3 23.07 9.72 4.91
CA ASP A 3 22.94 10.52 3.68
C ASP A 3 21.60 11.28 3.53
N ASN A 4 20.66 11.13 4.45
CA ASN A 4 19.26 11.52 4.20
C ASN A 4 18.59 12.34 5.33
N ILE A 5 19.37 13.06 6.14
CA ILE A 5 18.80 13.97 7.15
C ILE A 5 18.41 15.31 6.51
N PHE A 6 19.13 15.76 5.48
CA PHE A 6 18.96 17.10 4.90
C PHE A 6 18.01 17.16 3.69
N GLY A 7 17.71 16.01 3.05
CA GLY A 7 16.88 15.98 1.83
C GLY A 7 15.37 15.92 2.06
N ARG A 8 14.92 15.54 3.26
CA ARG A 8 13.48 15.34 3.52
C ARG A 8 12.66 16.61 3.31
N ARG A 9 13.12 17.75 3.83
CA ARG A 9 12.39 19.04 3.76
C ARG A 9 12.24 19.52 2.33
N GLU A 10 13.29 19.40 1.53
CA GLU A 10 13.28 19.79 0.12
C GLU A 10 12.34 18.89 -0.70
N LEU A 11 12.40 17.57 -0.46
CA LEU A 11 11.50 16.62 -1.11
C LEU A 11 10.04 16.87 -0.72
N GLU A 12 9.77 17.17 0.56
CA GLU A 12 8.43 17.49 1.03
C GLU A 12 7.90 18.77 0.38
N LYS A 13 8.72 19.82 0.31
CA LYS A 13 8.39 21.07 -0.38
C LYS A 13 8.03 20.81 -1.84
N LYS A 14 8.85 20.05 -2.57
CA LYS A 14 8.61 19.67 -3.97
C LYS A 14 7.30 18.89 -4.15
N LEU A 15 6.96 17.99 -3.22
CA LEU A 15 5.70 17.25 -3.26
C LEU A 15 4.48 18.13 -3.00
N ARG A 16 4.60 19.13 -2.12
CA ARG A 16 3.55 20.15 -1.92
C ARG A 16 3.36 21.02 -3.17
N GLU A 17 4.45 21.50 -3.77
CA GLU A 17 4.40 22.34 -4.98
C GLU A 17 3.82 21.60 -6.19
N SER A 18 4.03 20.28 -6.27
CA SER A 18 3.42 19.42 -7.29
C SER A 18 2.01 18.93 -6.93
N ASN A 19 1.41 19.43 -5.84
CA ASN A 19 0.08 19.07 -5.35
C ASN A 19 -0.10 17.56 -5.07
N ARG A 20 0.99 16.86 -4.75
CA ARG A 20 1.02 15.42 -4.41
C ARG A 20 1.00 15.15 -2.91
N LEU A 21 1.25 16.16 -2.08
CA LEU A 21 1.13 16.06 -0.62
C LEU A 21 -0.11 16.82 -0.13
N PRO A 22 -1.17 16.13 0.32
CA PRO A 22 -2.39 16.78 0.81
C PRO A 22 -2.14 17.71 2.00
N PRO A 23 -2.98 18.76 2.20
CA PRO A 23 -2.88 19.65 3.34
C PRO A 23 -2.89 18.91 4.68
N GLY A 24 -1.97 19.26 5.58
CA GLY A 24 -1.87 18.66 6.92
C GLY A 24 -1.20 17.28 6.96
N GLN A 25 -0.74 16.75 5.82
CA GLN A 25 0.09 15.54 5.76
C GLN A 25 1.59 15.89 5.77
N ALA A 26 2.42 14.97 6.26
CA ALA A 26 3.88 15.08 6.24
C ALA A 26 4.49 13.98 5.38
N LEU A 27 5.63 14.25 4.76
CA LEU A 27 6.34 13.23 3.99
C LEU A 27 6.99 12.22 4.94
N THR A 28 6.69 10.94 4.79
CA THR A 28 7.49 9.84 5.34
C THR A 28 8.41 9.26 4.27
N GLN A 29 9.69 9.10 4.60
CA GLN A 29 10.68 8.45 3.71
C GLN A 29 10.81 6.94 3.99
N LYS A 30 10.25 6.46 5.09
CA LYS A 30 10.25 5.04 5.45
C LYS A 30 8.90 4.44 5.11
N PHE A 31 8.90 3.19 4.65
CA PHE A 31 7.66 2.48 4.45
C PHE A 31 7.00 2.27 5.82
N PRO A 32 5.77 2.78 6.03
CA PRO A 32 5.12 2.70 7.32
C PRO A 32 4.70 1.26 7.61
N VAL A 33 4.94 0.80 8.83
CA VAL A 33 4.41 -0.47 9.34
C VAL A 33 3.20 -0.13 10.18
N LEU A 34 2.00 -0.51 9.73
CA LEU A 34 0.74 -0.29 10.43
C LEU A 34 -0.04 -1.59 10.47
N HIS A 35 -0.51 -1.97 11.66
CA HIS A 35 -1.46 -3.06 11.85
C HIS A 35 -2.52 -2.59 12.83
N TYR A 36 -3.79 -2.86 12.51
CA TYR A 36 -4.90 -2.58 13.42
C TYR A 36 -4.99 -3.62 14.56
N GLY A 37 -4.49 -4.82 14.32
CA GLY A 37 -4.51 -5.92 15.28
C GLY A 37 -3.36 -6.90 15.04
N PRO A 38 -3.43 -8.11 15.60
CA PRO A 38 -2.41 -9.14 15.40
C PRO A 38 -2.19 -9.46 13.92
N VAL A 39 -0.93 -9.70 13.53
CA VAL A 39 -0.62 -10.18 12.18
C VAL A 39 -1.02 -11.66 12.08
N PRO A 40 -1.91 -12.03 11.14
CA PRO A 40 -2.36 -13.41 11.01
C PRO A 40 -1.21 -14.32 10.55
N GLN A 41 -1.20 -15.55 11.07
CA GLN A 41 -0.41 -16.64 10.48
C GLN A 41 -1.20 -17.19 9.29
N VAL A 42 -0.58 -17.26 8.12
CA VAL A 42 -1.25 -17.67 6.87
C VAL A 42 -0.64 -18.95 6.34
N ASP A 43 -1.45 -19.99 6.17
CA ASP A 43 -1.09 -21.18 5.40
C ASP A 43 -1.57 -21.00 3.95
N LEU A 44 -0.60 -20.90 3.04
CA LEU A 44 -0.88 -20.69 1.61
C LEU A 44 -1.53 -21.92 0.95
N LYS A 45 -1.46 -23.11 1.56
CA LYS A 45 -2.11 -24.31 1.04
C LYS A 45 -3.64 -24.26 1.17
N THR A 46 -4.13 -23.54 2.17
CA THR A 46 -5.57 -23.38 2.44
C THR A 46 -6.08 -21.99 2.11
N TRP A 47 -5.22 -21.12 1.59
CA TRP A 47 -5.57 -19.74 1.28
C TRP A 47 -6.41 -19.65 0.02
N THR A 48 -7.42 -18.77 0.03
CA THR A 48 -8.25 -18.46 -1.14
C THR A 48 -8.53 -16.97 -1.24
N PHE A 49 -8.53 -16.43 -2.45
CA PHE A 49 -9.09 -15.11 -2.77
C PHE A 49 -10.47 -15.28 -3.39
N ARG A 50 -11.47 -14.59 -2.86
CA ARG A 50 -12.85 -14.69 -3.33
C ARG A 50 -13.44 -13.32 -3.67
N ILE A 51 -14.07 -13.22 -4.82
CA ILE A 51 -14.96 -12.14 -5.22
C ILE A 51 -16.38 -12.69 -5.18
N PHE A 52 -17.26 -12.07 -4.39
CA PHE A 52 -18.61 -12.54 -4.10
C PHE A 52 -19.55 -11.39 -3.72
N GLY A 53 -20.85 -11.67 -3.63
CA GLY A 53 -21.89 -10.68 -3.33
C GLY A 53 -22.66 -10.26 -4.59
N GLU A 54 -22.80 -8.96 -4.83
CA GLU A 54 -23.49 -8.39 -5.99
C GLU A 54 -22.62 -8.47 -7.27
N VAL A 55 -22.30 -9.69 -7.69
CA VAL A 55 -21.52 -9.98 -8.90
C VAL A 55 -22.26 -11.00 -9.76
N GLU A 56 -22.10 -10.91 -11.09
CA GLU A 56 -22.74 -11.85 -12.02
C GLU A 56 -22.32 -13.30 -11.77
N GLU A 57 -21.03 -13.50 -11.47
CA GLU A 57 -20.46 -14.80 -11.15
C GLU A 57 -19.42 -14.64 -10.03
N GLU A 58 -19.52 -15.47 -9.00
CA GLU A 58 -18.49 -15.54 -7.98
C GLU A 58 -17.20 -16.13 -8.54
N LYS A 59 -16.06 -15.60 -8.09
CA LYS A 59 -14.75 -16.14 -8.46
C LYS A 59 -13.92 -16.45 -7.25
N VAL A 60 -13.27 -17.61 -7.28
CA VAL A 60 -12.36 -18.08 -6.23
C VAL A 60 -11.06 -18.53 -6.88
N TRP A 61 -9.94 -18.11 -6.30
CA TRP A 61 -8.61 -18.57 -6.67
C TRP A 61 -7.88 -19.10 -5.45
N ASP A 62 -7.15 -20.21 -5.62
CA ASP A 62 -6.10 -20.59 -4.68
C ASP A 62 -4.85 -19.70 -4.87
N TRP A 63 -3.84 -19.92 -4.02
CA TRP A 63 -2.63 -19.10 -4.05
C TRP A 63 -1.88 -19.16 -5.38
N GLU A 64 -1.76 -20.34 -5.98
CA GLU A 64 -1.03 -20.51 -7.23
C GLU A 64 -1.75 -19.83 -8.39
N SER A 65 -3.05 -20.10 -8.55
CA SER A 65 -3.89 -19.54 -9.60
C SER A 65 -4.00 -18.01 -9.49
N PHE A 66 -4.09 -17.47 -8.27
CA PHE A 66 -4.10 -16.02 -8.05
C PHE A 66 -2.81 -15.35 -8.54
N ASN A 67 -1.66 -15.99 -8.34
CA ASN A 67 -0.37 -15.44 -8.77
C ASN A 67 -0.15 -15.50 -10.29
N GLN A 68 -0.91 -16.33 -11.01
CA GLN A 68 -0.89 -16.40 -12.47
C GLN A 68 -1.75 -15.31 -13.15
N LEU A 69 -2.57 -14.57 -12.39
CA LEU A 69 -3.37 -13.47 -12.93
C LEU A 69 -2.47 -12.39 -13.57
N PRO A 70 -2.91 -11.73 -14.65
CA PRO A 70 -2.16 -10.64 -15.28
C PRO A 70 -1.82 -9.54 -14.27
N ARG A 71 -0.57 -9.06 -14.30
CA ARG A 71 -0.05 -8.06 -13.36
C ARG A 71 0.33 -6.80 -14.11
N THR A 72 0.03 -5.65 -13.50
CA THR A 72 0.52 -4.34 -13.96
C THR A 72 1.28 -3.65 -12.85
N LYS A 73 2.25 -2.81 -13.21
CA LYS A 73 3.01 -2.00 -12.26
C LYS A 73 2.49 -0.57 -12.29
N VAL A 74 2.04 -0.08 -11.16
CA VAL A 74 1.60 1.31 -10.96
C VAL A 74 2.42 1.96 -9.85
N THR A 75 2.66 3.26 -9.98
CA THR A 75 3.30 4.08 -8.94
C THR A 75 2.26 5.06 -8.41
N LEU A 76 1.93 4.96 -7.13
CA LEU A 76 0.88 5.74 -6.46
C LEU A 76 1.40 6.28 -5.13
N ASP A 77 0.88 7.43 -4.70
CA ASP A 77 1.07 7.94 -3.35
C ASP A 77 0.02 7.35 -2.41
N ILE A 78 0.41 7.05 -1.16
CA ILE A 78 -0.51 6.59 -0.11
C ILE A 78 -0.53 7.64 0.99
N HIS A 79 -1.72 8.05 1.40
CA HIS A 79 -1.92 9.03 2.48
C HIS A 79 -2.78 8.41 3.58
N CYS A 80 -2.28 8.37 4.82
CA CYS A 80 -3.04 7.90 5.96
C CYS A 80 -3.76 9.06 6.64
N VAL A 81 -5.05 8.87 6.91
CA VAL A 81 -5.88 9.85 7.62
C VAL A 81 -5.35 10.17 9.02
N THR A 82 -4.59 9.27 9.65
CA THR A 82 -4.04 9.46 11.00
C THR A 82 -2.66 10.12 11.05
N ARG A 83 -2.07 10.53 9.92
CA ARG A 83 -0.79 11.27 9.85
C ARG A 83 0.39 10.55 10.54
N TRP A 84 0.76 9.40 9.98
CA TRP A 84 1.99 8.64 10.26
C TRP A 84 3.28 9.46 10.33
#